data_AF-A0A0S9KEB9-F1
#
_entry.id   AF-A0A0S9KEB9-F1
#
_cell.length_a   1.000
_cell.length_b   1.000
_cell.length_c   1.000
_cell.angle_alpha   90.00
_cell.angle_beta   90.00
_cell.angle_gamma   90.00
#
_symmetry.space_group_name_H-M   'P 1'
#
loop_
_entity.id
_entity.type
_entity.pdbx_description
1 polymer ?
#
loop_
_entity_poly.entity_id
_entity_poly.type
_entity_poly.pdbx_seq_one_letter_code
_entity_poly.pdbx_strand_id
1 'polypeptide(L)'
;MKSFTSKAAIACTIIAAITFNGVGAYAATLSDAPELSAQSAETAPATDKYNFAAAYRASNAFSASAATIAELVAAADALKAAIDTDSDDETLTGLMSSTDVALAAVQKSVAVYATARTALADQTSLTAKDLPKGTIDAQRTTAAALTKALTDLAPDATVSAATKTVTAWTTNVRGYRPAKAAATTVSTQITALRKAKAYPAATIVTTNEAANALNAVNAALNATVPQTVTLNAATTRGKNAVAAWKKSDADRAATYKTAGTVYSAASATYKKYATTVSTVYSNPLKTTMAALAAGIHTATPSQLTTLTSKAKTATANVTAAAAKLAIAKTTFANGSTSQKVYTRVPAAQKAALAKALAALKSSINAKSSPATLQVHITDVSSKAAAVKQAHINAPVREQLEWVSAYAWARGYGWGHEYIYNEDCANFASHSLYIRGLGPQVLNISSTALRNHLVGRGFRETADSQAARRAVKLGDVIQFDWQPNGNTSDRDHTGIVTRIDKNANGTITIRYTAHTDPGNDPKVNQTIEASLADNGHDRNGRVYFISI
;
A
#
# COMPACT_ATOMS: atom_id res chain seq x y z
N MET A 1 -3.62 2.23 -60.29
CA MET A 1 -2.85 3.13 -61.17
C MET A 1 -1.73 2.33 -61.80
N LYS A 2 -1.59 2.55 -63.11
CA LYS A 2 -0.86 1.77 -64.11
C LYS A 2 0.65 1.95 -64.02
N SER A 3 1.37 0.97 -64.58
CA SER A 3 2.61 1.11 -65.39
C SER A 3 3.90 1.52 -64.64
N PHE A 4 5.12 1.15 -65.02
CA PHE A 4 5.71 0.86 -66.33
C PHE A 4 6.88 -0.12 -66.17
N THR A 5 6.93 -1.15 -67.00
CA THR A 5 8.16 -1.86 -67.40
C THR A 5 8.77 -1.12 -68.59
N SER A 6 10.08 -0.86 -68.59
CA SER A 6 10.79 -0.38 -69.79
C SER A 6 12.07 -1.18 -70.03
N LYS A 7 12.30 -1.35 -71.33
CA LYS A 7 13.25 -2.22 -72.03
C LYS A 7 14.65 -1.59 -72.07
N ALA A 8 15.68 -2.42 -72.22
CA ALA A 8 16.79 -2.16 -73.13
C ALA A 8 17.50 -3.47 -73.49
N ALA A 9 17.29 -3.95 -74.71
CA ALA A 9 18.13 -4.92 -75.39
C ALA A 9 18.78 -4.18 -76.56
N ILE A 10 20.12 -4.18 -76.63
CA ILE A 10 20.89 -3.66 -77.77
C ILE A 10 21.95 -4.70 -78.15
N ALA A 11 21.74 -5.22 -79.37
CA ALA A 11 22.69 -5.61 -80.42
C ALA A 11 24.02 -6.30 -80.08
N CYS A 12 24.21 -7.48 -80.67
CA CYS A 12 25.43 -7.76 -81.44
C CYS A 12 25.08 -8.49 -82.75
N THR A 13 25.82 -8.10 -83.77
CA THR A 13 25.56 -8.25 -85.20
C THR A 13 26.61 -9.19 -85.78
N ILE A 14 26.15 -10.15 -86.59
CA ILE A 14 26.78 -10.76 -87.78
C ILE A 14 28.20 -11.35 -87.64
N ILE A 15 28.29 -12.69 -87.76
CA ILE A 15 29.34 -13.35 -88.54
C ILE A 15 28.63 -14.23 -89.58
N ALA A 16 28.81 -13.86 -90.85
CA ALA A 16 28.36 -14.64 -91.99
C ALA A 16 29.41 -15.71 -92.32
N ALA A 17 28.97 -16.96 -92.42
CA ALA A 17 29.73 -18.04 -93.04
C ALA A 17 29.48 -17.99 -94.55
N ILE A 18 30.56 -17.92 -95.34
CA ILE A 18 30.54 -18.22 -96.77
C ILE A 18 31.52 -19.38 -96.99
N THR A 19 30.97 -20.54 -97.31
CA THR A 19 31.67 -21.69 -97.90
C THR A 19 31.57 -21.60 -99.42
N PHE A 20 32.70 -21.66 -100.13
CA PHE A 20 32.75 -22.03 -101.55
C PHE A 20 33.85 -23.10 -101.76
N ASN A 21 33.41 -24.33 -102.04
CA ASN A 21 34.08 -25.27 -102.94
C ASN A 21 34.10 -24.64 -104.35
N GLY A 22 35.03 -24.87 -105.27
CA GLY A 22 36.18 -25.75 -105.33
C GLY A 22 36.79 -25.67 -106.75
N VAL A 23 38.05 -26.13 -106.83
CA VAL A 23 38.77 -26.78 -107.93
C VAL A 23 38.72 -26.22 -109.37
N GLY A 24 39.89 -25.81 -109.84
CA GLY A 24 40.29 -25.78 -111.24
C GLY A 24 41.81 -25.93 -111.34
N ALA A 25 42.29 -27.07 -111.83
CA ALA A 25 43.69 -27.43 -111.93
C ALA A 25 44.40 -26.71 -113.09
N TYR A 26 45.66 -26.31 -112.88
CA TYR A 26 46.65 -26.12 -113.94
C TYR A 26 48.03 -26.59 -113.44
N ALA A 27 48.63 -27.50 -114.19
CA ALA A 27 49.96 -28.03 -113.97
C ALA A 27 51.01 -27.17 -114.69
N ALA A 28 52.12 -26.87 -114.01
CA ALA A 28 53.40 -26.53 -114.64
C ALA A 28 54.54 -26.82 -113.65
N THR A 29 55.64 -27.31 -114.21
CA THR A 29 56.79 -27.99 -113.59
C THR A 29 57.94 -27.07 -113.15
N LEU A 30 58.67 -27.53 -112.12
CA LEU A 30 60.10 -27.32 -111.77
C LEU A 30 60.53 -25.98 -111.12
N SER A 31 60.97 -26.03 -109.85
CA SER A 31 62.40 -26.01 -109.45
C SER A 31 62.56 -26.06 -107.91
N ASP A 32 63.59 -26.75 -107.43
CA ASP A 32 64.14 -26.81 -106.06
C ASP A 32 63.19 -26.64 -104.86
N ALA A 33 62.82 -27.78 -104.27
CA ALA A 33 62.09 -27.82 -103.00
C ALA A 33 63.01 -27.33 -101.85
N PRO A 34 62.71 -26.17 -101.21
CA PRO A 34 63.22 -25.94 -99.87
C PRO A 34 62.61 -27.01 -98.97
N GLU A 35 63.36 -27.51 -97.99
CA GLU A 35 62.76 -28.25 -96.88
C GLU A 35 61.66 -27.37 -96.27
N LEU A 36 60.41 -27.67 -96.60
CA LEU A 36 59.26 -27.18 -95.86
C LEU A 36 59.37 -27.83 -94.50
N SER A 37 60.02 -27.16 -93.55
CA SER A 37 59.84 -27.47 -92.14
C SER A 37 58.34 -27.40 -91.88
N ALA A 38 57.70 -28.56 -91.71
CA ALA A 38 56.29 -28.64 -91.43
C ALA A 38 56.05 -27.84 -90.14
N GLN A 39 55.45 -26.67 -90.29
CA GLN A 39 55.11 -25.82 -89.16
C GLN A 39 54.21 -26.64 -88.23
N SER A 40 54.51 -26.60 -86.94
CA SER A 40 53.78 -27.35 -85.91
C SER A 40 52.26 -27.15 -86.05
N ALA A 41 51.48 -28.22 -85.87
CA ALA A 41 50.02 -28.13 -85.91
C ALA A 41 49.48 -27.22 -84.77
N GLU A 42 50.28 -27.02 -83.72
CA GLU A 42 49.95 -26.23 -82.54
C GLU A 42 50.41 -24.76 -82.63
N THR A 43 51.17 -24.36 -83.67
CA THR A 43 51.65 -22.97 -83.81
C THR A 43 50.51 -21.96 -83.93
N ALA A 44 49.44 -22.27 -84.69
CA ALA A 44 48.30 -21.38 -84.86
C ALA A 44 47.45 -21.23 -83.57
N PRO A 45 47.03 -22.33 -82.90
CA PRO A 45 46.39 -22.26 -81.58
C PRO A 45 47.22 -21.52 -80.52
N ALA A 46 48.54 -21.74 -80.50
CA ALA A 46 49.46 -21.06 -79.59
C ALA A 46 49.50 -19.54 -79.86
N THR A 47 49.53 -19.14 -81.13
CA THR A 47 49.50 -17.73 -81.54
C THR A 47 48.21 -17.04 -81.12
N ASP A 48 47.05 -17.68 -81.34
CA ASP A 48 45.76 -17.15 -80.89
C ASP A 48 45.69 -17.01 -79.37
N LYS A 49 46.20 -18.01 -78.63
CA LYS A 49 46.28 -17.97 -77.17
C LYS A 49 47.15 -16.81 -76.67
N TYR A 50 48.34 -16.65 -77.24
CA TYR A 50 49.23 -15.53 -76.92
C TYR A 50 48.55 -14.19 -77.19
N ASN A 51 47.94 -14.02 -78.36
CA ASN A 51 47.26 -12.77 -78.74
C ASN A 51 46.10 -12.47 -77.79
N PHE A 52 45.30 -13.48 -77.42
CA PHE A 52 44.24 -13.32 -76.43
C PHE A 52 44.80 -12.94 -75.05
N ALA A 53 45.82 -13.63 -74.56
CA ALA A 53 46.47 -13.34 -73.28
C ALA A 53 47.04 -11.92 -73.24
N ALA A 54 47.68 -11.46 -74.33
CA ALA A 54 48.22 -10.12 -74.46
C ALA A 54 47.12 -9.04 -74.46
N ALA A 55 46.04 -9.25 -75.23
CA ALA A 55 44.89 -8.34 -75.27
C ALA A 55 44.14 -8.30 -73.91
N TYR A 56 43.98 -9.45 -73.27
CA TYR A 56 43.34 -9.57 -71.96
C TYR A 56 44.18 -8.88 -70.87
N ARG A 57 45.51 -9.07 -70.88
CA ARG A 57 46.45 -8.35 -70.01
C ARG A 57 46.32 -6.85 -70.20
N ALA A 58 46.37 -6.35 -71.44
CA ALA A 58 46.27 -4.92 -71.73
C ALA A 58 44.96 -4.31 -71.21
N SER A 59 43.84 -5.03 -71.37
CA SER A 59 42.52 -4.58 -70.93
C SER A 59 42.35 -4.58 -69.40
N ASN A 60 43.17 -5.35 -68.67
CA ASN A 60 43.02 -5.58 -67.22
C ASN A 60 44.24 -5.20 -66.38
N ALA A 61 45.22 -4.51 -66.96
CA ALA A 61 46.49 -4.15 -66.30
C ALA A 61 46.32 -3.38 -64.97
N PHE A 62 45.19 -2.68 -64.79
CA PHE A 62 44.85 -1.94 -63.57
C PHE A 62 43.64 -2.50 -62.81
N SER A 63 43.20 -3.70 -63.20
CA SER A 63 42.03 -4.37 -62.68
C SER A 63 42.36 -5.69 -61.98
N ALA A 64 43.63 -6.07 -61.89
CA ALA A 64 44.10 -7.26 -61.18
C ALA A 64 45.37 -6.95 -60.39
N SER A 65 45.78 -7.86 -59.51
CA SER A 65 47.01 -7.70 -58.74
C SER A 65 48.24 -7.71 -59.65
N ALA A 66 49.25 -6.92 -59.29
CA ALA A 66 50.50 -6.85 -60.05
C ALA A 66 51.18 -8.22 -60.16
N ALA A 67 51.10 -9.05 -59.12
CA ALA A 67 51.66 -10.40 -59.10
C ALA A 67 50.97 -11.31 -60.13
N THR A 68 49.63 -11.34 -60.15
CA THR A 68 48.89 -12.16 -61.13
C THR A 68 49.09 -11.69 -62.57
N ILE A 69 49.22 -10.37 -62.78
CA ILE A 69 49.55 -9.82 -64.11
C ILE A 69 50.97 -10.21 -64.53
N ALA A 70 51.95 -10.18 -63.61
CA ALA A 70 53.31 -10.60 -63.89
C ALA A 70 53.41 -12.08 -64.24
N GLU A 71 52.62 -12.95 -63.59
CA GLU A 71 52.52 -14.38 -63.93
C GLU A 71 51.97 -14.58 -65.35
N LEU A 72 50.92 -13.85 -65.75
CA LEU A 72 50.39 -13.91 -67.11
C LEU A 72 51.37 -13.37 -68.14
N VAL A 73 52.12 -12.31 -67.81
CA VAL A 73 53.22 -11.80 -68.65
C VAL A 73 54.26 -12.89 -68.87
N ALA A 74 54.78 -13.49 -67.80
CA ALA A 74 55.80 -14.52 -67.89
C ALA A 74 55.34 -15.74 -68.71
N ALA A 75 54.11 -16.21 -68.49
CA ALA A 75 53.54 -17.33 -69.24
C ALA A 75 53.33 -16.99 -70.72
N ALA A 76 52.80 -15.80 -71.03
CA ALA A 76 52.59 -15.36 -72.41
C ALA A 76 53.90 -15.09 -73.16
N ASP A 77 54.90 -14.51 -72.50
CA ASP A 77 56.21 -14.24 -73.09
C ASP A 77 56.96 -15.56 -73.34
N ALA A 78 56.84 -16.55 -72.46
CA ALA A 78 57.38 -17.90 -72.67
C ALA A 78 56.71 -18.60 -73.86
N LEU A 79 55.37 -18.51 -73.97
CA LEU A 79 54.63 -19.03 -75.12
C LEU A 79 55.05 -18.33 -76.42
N LYS A 80 55.24 -17.01 -76.40
CA LYS A 80 55.70 -16.23 -77.57
C LYS A 80 57.10 -16.63 -78.01
N ALA A 81 58.03 -16.80 -77.05
CA ALA A 81 59.38 -17.25 -77.34
C ALA A 81 59.40 -18.65 -77.96
N ALA A 82 58.53 -19.56 -77.51
CA ALA A 82 58.39 -20.90 -78.09
C ALA A 82 57.81 -20.88 -79.51
N ILE A 83 56.85 -19.99 -79.79
CA ILE A 83 56.33 -19.75 -81.14
C ILE A 83 57.42 -19.20 -82.07
N ASP A 84 58.19 -18.21 -81.61
CA ASP A 84 59.24 -17.56 -82.42
C ASP A 84 60.43 -18.46 -82.74
N THR A 85 60.59 -19.55 -82.00
CA THR A 85 61.67 -20.53 -82.17
C THR A 85 61.21 -21.83 -82.82
N ASP A 86 59.96 -21.88 -83.30
CA ASP A 86 59.32 -23.07 -83.88
C ASP A 86 59.46 -24.32 -82.97
N SER A 87 59.16 -24.14 -81.67
CA SER A 87 59.19 -25.24 -80.69
C SER A 87 58.21 -26.37 -81.03
N ASP A 88 58.47 -27.57 -80.52
CA ASP A 88 57.61 -28.75 -80.74
C ASP A 88 56.19 -28.62 -80.12
N ASP A 89 55.26 -29.43 -80.63
CA ASP A 89 53.85 -29.45 -80.24
C ASP A 89 53.66 -29.70 -78.73
N GLU A 90 54.51 -30.52 -78.11
CA GLU A 90 54.44 -30.84 -76.68
C GLU A 90 54.76 -29.61 -75.82
N THR A 91 55.81 -28.89 -76.18
CA THR A 91 56.24 -27.65 -75.55
C THR A 91 55.18 -26.56 -75.70
N LEU A 92 54.65 -26.37 -76.91
CA LEU A 92 53.59 -25.40 -77.18
C LEU A 92 52.31 -25.72 -76.37
N THR A 93 51.92 -26.99 -76.31
CA THR A 93 50.77 -27.45 -75.52
C THR A 93 50.94 -27.19 -74.01
N GLY A 94 52.14 -27.46 -73.47
CA GLY A 94 52.47 -27.20 -72.07
C GLY A 94 52.44 -25.70 -71.71
N LEU A 95 52.96 -24.85 -72.61
CA LEU A 95 52.98 -23.40 -72.42
C LEU A 95 51.60 -22.77 -72.62
N MET A 96 50.77 -23.29 -73.53
CA MET A 96 49.36 -22.89 -73.65
C MET A 96 48.59 -23.21 -72.36
N SER A 97 48.80 -24.41 -71.79
CA SER A 97 48.18 -24.81 -70.52
C SER A 97 48.61 -23.92 -69.36
N SER A 98 49.91 -23.59 -69.29
CA SER A 98 50.45 -22.65 -68.29
C SER A 98 49.88 -21.24 -68.45
N THR A 99 49.70 -20.79 -69.70
CA THR A 99 49.06 -19.52 -70.03
C THR A 99 47.58 -19.51 -69.60
N ASP A 100 46.86 -20.62 -69.79
CA ASP A 100 45.47 -20.75 -69.34
C ASP A 100 45.34 -20.69 -67.81
N VAL A 101 46.25 -21.33 -67.07
CA VAL A 101 46.29 -21.23 -65.60
C VAL A 101 46.52 -19.79 -65.15
N ALA A 102 47.49 -19.10 -65.74
CA ALA A 102 47.78 -17.69 -65.41
C ALA A 102 46.62 -16.76 -65.80
N LEU A 103 45.99 -17.00 -66.96
CA LEU A 103 44.82 -16.26 -67.42
C LEU A 103 43.64 -16.42 -66.44
N ALA A 104 43.37 -17.65 -65.99
CA ALA A 104 42.32 -17.92 -65.01
C ALA A 104 42.62 -17.26 -63.64
N ALA A 105 43.90 -17.15 -63.26
CA ALA A 105 44.30 -16.42 -62.06
C ALA A 105 44.02 -14.91 -62.19
N VAL A 106 44.37 -14.29 -63.33
CA VAL A 106 44.03 -12.88 -63.60
C VAL A 106 42.52 -12.66 -63.61
N GLN A 107 41.74 -13.54 -64.24
CA GLN A 107 40.26 -13.45 -64.23
C GLN A 107 39.68 -13.45 -62.81
N LYS A 108 40.20 -14.30 -61.91
CA LYS A 108 39.80 -14.32 -60.50
C LYS A 108 40.17 -13.01 -59.79
N SER A 109 41.39 -12.52 -60.03
CA SER A 109 41.85 -11.24 -59.48
C SER A 109 40.99 -10.06 -59.97
N VAL A 110 40.60 -10.04 -61.24
CA VAL A 110 39.66 -9.05 -61.80
C VAL A 110 38.33 -9.03 -61.05
N ALA A 111 37.78 -10.20 -60.72
CA ALA A 111 36.54 -10.27 -59.94
C ALA A 111 36.70 -9.72 -58.50
N VAL A 112 37.86 -9.96 -57.86
CA VAL A 112 38.18 -9.40 -56.53
C VAL A 112 38.23 -7.87 -56.59
N TYR A 113 38.92 -7.30 -57.57
CA TYR A 113 39.04 -5.86 -57.77
C TYR A 113 37.71 -5.21 -58.15
N ALA A 114 36.89 -5.85 -58.98
CA ALA A 114 35.56 -5.37 -59.30
C ALA A 114 34.69 -5.27 -58.04
N THR A 115 34.70 -6.32 -57.21
CA THR A 115 33.99 -6.34 -55.92
C THR A 115 34.46 -5.22 -54.99
N ALA A 116 35.77 -5.00 -54.90
CA ALA A 116 36.37 -3.93 -54.12
C ALA A 116 35.92 -2.53 -54.58
N ARG A 117 35.91 -2.28 -55.90
CA ARG A 117 35.44 -1.00 -56.47
C ARG A 117 33.96 -0.78 -56.20
N THR A 118 33.12 -1.82 -56.31
CA THR A 118 31.70 -1.75 -55.94
C THR A 118 31.51 -1.42 -54.46
N ALA A 119 32.29 -2.04 -53.55
CA ALA A 119 32.22 -1.75 -52.12
C ALA A 119 32.60 -0.29 -51.79
N LEU A 120 33.62 0.26 -52.46
CA LEU A 120 34.02 1.66 -52.30
C LEU A 120 32.94 2.64 -52.82
N ALA A 121 32.33 2.32 -53.96
CA ALA A 121 31.22 3.10 -54.51
C ALA A 121 30.00 3.08 -53.58
N ASP A 122 29.66 1.91 -53.03
CA ASP A 122 28.56 1.75 -52.06
C ASP A 122 28.82 2.57 -50.79
N GLN A 123 30.01 2.48 -50.20
CA GLN A 123 30.41 3.30 -49.04
C GLN A 123 30.26 4.80 -49.32
N THR A 124 30.68 5.26 -50.50
CA THR A 124 30.59 6.67 -50.91
C THR A 124 29.14 7.13 -51.04
N SER A 125 28.23 6.25 -51.48
CA SER A 125 26.80 6.59 -51.59
C SER A 125 26.12 6.86 -50.24
N LEU A 126 26.72 6.41 -49.13
CA LEU A 126 26.16 6.50 -47.79
C LEU A 126 26.68 7.68 -46.97
N THR A 127 27.69 8.41 -47.45
CA THR A 127 28.22 9.58 -46.73
C THR A 127 27.22 10.72 -46.77
N ALA A 128 26.52 10.93 -45.66
CA ALA A 128 25.64 12.06 -45.44
C ALA A 128 26.00 12.78 -44.14
N LYS A 129 25.53 14.03 -44.01
CA LYS A 129 25.83 14.93 -42.88
C LYS A 129 25.26 14.45 -41.54
N ASP A 130 24.40 13.43 -41.52
CA ASP A 130 23.70 12.94 -40.33
C ASP A 130 24.48 11.90 -39.50
N LEU A 131 25.66 11.49 -40.00
CA LEU A 131 26.54 10.53 -39.33
C LEU A 131 27.43 11.20 -38.25
N PRO A 132 27.70 10.50 -37.13
CA PRO A 132 28.66 10.96 -36.13
C PRO A 132 30.06 11.16 -36.70
N LYS A 133 30.81 12.13 -36.15
CA LYS A 133 32.17 12.44 -36.60
C LYS A 133 33.08 11.21 -36.65
N GLY A 134 33.11 10.38 -35.61
CA GLY A 134 33.98 9.20 -35.62
C GLY A 134 33.55 8.13 -36.64
N THR A 135 32.27 8.04 -37.00
CA THR A 135 31.80 7.18 -38.11
C THR A 135 32.32 7.69 -39.45
N ILE A 136 32.36 9.01 -39.64
CA ILE A 136 32.94 9.66 -40.84
C ILE A 136 34.47 9.49 -40.87
N ASP A 137 35.15 9.63 -39.73
CA ASP A 137 36.60 9.44 -39.67
C ASP A 137 36.97 7.95 -39.95
N ALA A 138 36.18 7.00 -39.44
CA ALA A 138 36.31 5.58 -39.76
C ALA A 138 36.04 5.27 -41.25
N GLN A 139 35.10 5.99 -41.87
CA GLN A 139 34.85 5.90 -43.31
C GLN A 139 36.08 6.29 -44.11
N ARG A 140 36.68 7.44 -43.81
CA ARG A 140 37.89 7.93 -44.49
C ARG A 140 39.03 6.93 -44.35
N THR A 141 39.22 6.38 -43.16
CA THR A 141 40.29 5.42 -42.87
C THR A 141 40.11 4.11 -43.67
N THR A 142 38.91 3.53 -43.65
CA THR A 142 38.62 2.28 -44.37
C THR A 142 38.64 2.47 -45.89
N ALA A 143 38.09 3.57 -46.40
CA ALA A 143 38.16 3.95 -47.81
C ALA A 143 39.60 4.13 -48.28
N ALA A 144 40.42 4.89 -47.54
CA ALA A 144 41.81 5.16 -47.91
C ALA A 144 42.65 3.88 -47.99
N ALA A 145 42.45 2.93 -47.06
CA ALA A 145 43.14 1.65 -47.08
C ALA A 145 42.79 0.82 -48.33
N LEU A 146 41.50 0.76 -48.70
CA LEU A 146 41.07 0.04 -49.91
C LEU A 146 41.52 0.75 -51.19
N THR A 147 41.41 2.07 -51.26
CA THR A 147 41.91 2.87 -52.39
C THR A 147 43.41 2.62 -52.58
N LYS A 148 44.21 2.65 -51.51
CA LYS A 148 45.65 2.37 -51.59
C LYS A 148 45.91 0.95 -52.10
N ALA A 149 45.21 -0.07 -51.58
CA ALA A 149 45.37 -1.45 -52.04
C ALA A 149 45.03 -1.62 -53.54
N LEU A 150 44.00 -0.91 -54.03
CA LEU A 150 43.63 -0.89 -55.43
C LEU A 150 44.66 -0.15 -56.30
N THR A 151 45.16 1.00 -55.84
CA THR A 151 46.16 1.82 -56.56
C THR A 151 47.51 1.11 -56.66
N ASP A 152 47.94 0.45 -55.59
CA ASP A 152 49.22 -0.28 -55.54
C ASP A 152 49.16 -1.63 -56.27
N LEU A 153 48.00 -2.00 -56.82
CA LEU A 153 47.75 -3.32 -57.40
C LEU A 153 48.17 -4.46 -56.45
N ALA A 154 47.80 -4.32 -55.17
CA ALA A 154 48.18 -5.23 -54.09
C ALA A 154 47.65 -6.67 -54.28
N PRO A 155 48.20 -7.68 -53.57
CA PRO A 155 47.70 -9.05 -53.63
C PRO A 155 46.20 -9.17 -53.32
N ASP A 156 45.52 -10.10 -53.99
CA ASP A 156 44.06 -10.33 -53.86
C ASP A 156 43.59 -10.51 -52.40
N ALA A 157 44.41 -11.16 -51.57
CA ALA A 157 44.12 -11.33 -50.14
C ALA A 157 44.05 -9.99 -49.39
N THR A 158 44.96 -9.05 -49.70
CA THR A 158 44.99 -7.70 -49.12
C THR A 158 43.79 -6.89 -49.58
N VAL A 159 43.47 -6.92 -50.87
CA VAL A 159 42.30 -6.23 -51.45
C VAL A 159 41.00 -6.79 -50.85
N SER A 160 40.90 -8.12 -50.74
CA SER A 160 39.74 -8.79 -50.13
C SER A 160 39.59 -8.43 -48.64
N ALA A 161 40.68 -8.39 -47.88
CA ALA A 161 40.65 -8.01 -46.47
C ALA A 161 40.20 -6.55 -46.28
N ALA A 162 40.74 -5.61 -47.06
CA ALA A 162 40.31 -4.22 -47.03
C ALA A 162 38.84 -4.06 -47.47
N THR A 163 38.41 -4.80 -48.50
CA THR A 163 37.01 -4.84 -48.95
C THR A 163 36.07 -5.25 -47.82
N LYS A 164 36.41 -6.30 -47.06
CA LYS A 164 35.61 -6.73 -45.89
C LYS A 164 35.45 -5.61 -44.86
N THR A 165 36.48 -4.80 -44.61
CA THR A 165 36.39 -3.68 -43.67
C THR A 165 35.45 -2.57 -44.17
N VAL A 166 35.49 -2.26 -45.47
CA VAL A 166 34.58 -1.29 -46.11
C VAL A 166 33.14 -1.80 -46.07
N THR A 167 32.91 -3.07 -46.43
CA THR A 167 31.57 -3.70 -46.35
C THR A 167 31.02 -3.68 -44.93
N ALA A 168 31.83 -4.02 -43.93
CA ALA A 168 31.42 -3.99 -42.52
C ALA A 168 31.01 -2.57 -42.07
N TRP A 169 31.76 -1.55 -42.48
CA TRP A 169 31.39 -0.15 -42.21
C TRP A 169 30.05 0.21 -42.87
N THR A 170 29.85 -0.14 -44.14
CA THR A 170 28.62 0.13 -44.89
C THR A 170 27.41 -0.55 -44.25
N THR A 171 27.52 -1.83 -43.89
CA THR A 171 26.48 -2.56 -43.17
C THR A 171 26.14 -1.87 -41.85
N ASN A 172 27.14 -1.42 -41.09
CA ASN A 172 26.91 -0.70 -39.86
C ASN A 172 26.16 0.63 -40.09
N VAL A 173 26.52 1.41 -41.12
CA VAL A 173 25.86 2.69 -41.39
C VAL A 173 24.40 2.53 -41.81
N ARG A 174 24.10 1.55 -42.67
CA ARG A 174 22.71 1.27 -43.09
C ARG A 174 21.83 0.90 -41.89
N GLY A 175 22.36 0.11 -40.96
CA GLY A 175 21.66 -0.26 -39.73
C GLY A 175 21.56 0.86 -38.70
N TYR A 176 22.52 1.79 -38.69
CA TYR A 176 22.64 2.80 -37.64
C TYR A 176 21.48 3.79 -37.62
N ARG A 177 21.03 4.28 -38.78
CA ARG A 177 19.94 5.28 -38.86
C ARG A 177 18.64 4.83 -38.18
N PRO A 178 18.04 3.68 -38.53
CA PRO A 178 16.84 3.20 -37.84
C PRO A 178 17.11 2.90 -36.37
N ALA A 179 18.29 2.36 -36.03
CA ALA A 179 18.67 2.11 -34.64
C ALA A 179 18.75 3.41 -33.82
N LYS A 180 19.30 4.50 -34.38
CA LYS A 180 19.38 5.83 -33.77
C LYS A 180 18.01 6.44 -33.52
N ALA A 181 17.09 6.33 -34.47
CA ALA A 181 15.72 6.83 -34.31
C ALA A 181 14.99 6.07 -33.17
N ALA A 182 15.14 4.74 -33.13
CA ALA A 182 14.55 3.91 -32.09
C ALA A 182 15.15 4.21 -30.70
N ALA A 183 16.48 4.33 -30.62
CA ALA A 183 17.21 4.67 -29.39
C ALA A 183 16.80 6.05 -28.85
N THR A 184 16.74 7.07 -29.72
CA THR A 184 16.29 8.42 -29.36
C THR A 184 14.87 8.40 -28.82
N THR A 185 13.97 7.65 -29.45
CA THR A 185 12.57 7.51 -29.00
C THR A 185 12.51 6.92 -27.59
N VAL A 186 13.26 5.84 -27.32
CA VAL A 186 13.30 5.21 -26.00
C VAL A 186 13.95 6.12 -24.95
N SER A 187 15.01 6.85 -25.30
CA SER A 187 15.65 7.83 -24.43
C SER A 187 14.68 8.94 -24.00
N THR A 188 13.92 9.49 -24.97
CA THR A 188 12.86 10.48 -24.70
C THR A 188 11.76 9.91 -23.82
N GLN A 189 11.30 8.68 -24.09
CA GLN A 189 10.28 8.03 -23.26
C GLN A 189 10.75 7.88 -21.82
N ILE A 190 11.93 7.30 -21.57
CA ILE A 190 12.45 7.13 -20.21
C ILE A 190 12.62 8.48 -19.50
N THR A 191 13.15 9.49 -20.21
CA THR A 191 13.33 10.84 -19.67
C THR A 191 12.00 11.47 -19.27
N ALA A 192 10.97 11.36 -20.11
CA ALA A 192 9.62 11.86 -19.81
C ALA A 192 9.03 11.16 -18.58
N LEU A 193 9.15 9.84 -18.49
CA LEU A 193 8.66 9.07 -17.32
C LEU A 193 9.31 9.52 -16.02
N ARG A 194 10.64 9.73 -16.03
CA ARG A 194 11.39 10.19 -14.86
C ARG A 194 11.00 11.61 -14.45
N LYS A 195 10.89 12.55 -15.41
CA LYS A 195 10.56 13.95 -15.12
C LYS A 195 9.14 14.11 -14.56
N ALA A 196 8.18 13.42 -15.17
CA ALA A 196 6.78 13.53 -14.78
C ALA A 196 6.44 12.83 -13.45
N LYS A 197 7.33 11.98 -12.92
CA LYS A 197 7.01 11.02 -11.85
C LYS A 197 5.69 10.28 -12.15
N ALA A 198 5.44 9.98 -13.42
CA ALA A 198 4.14 9.54 -13.94
C ALA A 198 3.67 8.21 -13.33
N TYR A 199 4.60 7.46 -12.74
CA TYR A 199 4.39 6.14 -12.17
C TYR A 199 4.87 6.10 -10.71
N PRO A 200 4.15 6.79 -9.80
CA PRO A 200 4.55 6.94 -8.40
C PRO A 200 4.51 5.62 -7.61
N ALA A 201 3.78 4.62 -8.10
CA ALA A 201 3.65 3.31 -7.46
C ALA A 201 4.67 2.29 -7.96
N ALA A 202 5.58 2.65 -8.87
CA ALA A 202 6.65 1.75 -9.30
C ALA A 202 7.70 1.50 -8.19
N THR A 203 8.39 0.38 -8.28
CA THR A 203 9.47 0.06 -7.32
C THR A 203 10.74 0.82 -7.65
N ILE A 204 11.56 1.10 -6.62
CA ILE A 204 12.87 1.72 -6.81
C ILE A 204 13.79 0.87 -7.70
N VAL A 205 13.65 -0.46 -7.67
CA VAL A 205 14.38 -1.38 -8.55
C VAL A 205 14.05 -1.10 -10.01
N THR A 206 12.76 -1.03 -10.35
CA THR A 206 12.33 -0.72 -11.73
C THR A 206 12.71 0.68 -12.17
N THR A 207 12.66 1.67 -11.27
CA THR A 207 13.09 3.04 -11.56
C THR A 207 14.61 3.12 -11.79
N ASN A 208 15.40 2.40 -10.99
CA ASN A 208 16.85 2.34 -11.15
C ASN A 208 17.25 1.62 -12.45
N GLU A 209 16.57 0.54 -12.81
CA GLU A 209 16.83 -0.13 -14.09
C GLU A 209 16.50 0.77 -15.29
N ALA A 210 15.43 1.57 -15.23
CA ALA A 210 15.15 2.56 -16.26
C ALA A 210 16.25 3.63 -16.36
N ALA A 211 16.81 4.08 -15.22
CA ALA A 211 17.94 5.00 -15.21
C ALA A 211 19.21 4.37 -15.82
N ASN A 212 19.51 3.12 -15.48
CA ASN A 212 20.64 2.37 -16.04
C ASN A 212 20.48 2.14 -17.54
N ALA A 213 19.26 1.79 -17.99
CA ALA A 213 18.96 1.60 -19.39
C ALA A 213 19.08 2.92 -20.19
N LEU A 214 18.65 4.05 -19.62
CA LEU A 214 18.87 5.36 -20.22
C LEU A 214 20.37 5.69 -20.37
N ASN A 215 21.17 5.42 -19.33
CA ASN A 215 22.61 5.62 -19.40
C ASN A 215 23.24 4.75 -20.49
N ALA A 216 22.82 3.49 -20.61
CA ALA A 216 23.30 2.59 -21.67
C ALA A 216 22.91 3.06 -23.07
N VAL A 217 21.67 3.55 -23.26
CA VAL A 217 21.21 4.11 -24.54
C VAL A 217 22.01 5.37 -24.90
N ASN A 218 22.21 6.28 -23.95
CA ASN A 218 22.98 7.50 -24.17
C ASN A 218 24.46 7.20 -24.44
N ALA A 219 25.06 6.22 -23.76
CA ALA A 219 26.42 5.77 -24.03
C ALA A 219 26.55 5.18 -25.44
N ALA A 220 25.57 4.38 -25.89
CA ALA A 220 25.57 3.82 -27.25
C ALA A 220 25.36 4.89 -28.33
N LEU A 221 24.50 5.89 -28.07
CA LEU A 221 24.26 7.02 -28.98
C LEU A 221 25.49 7.92 -29.12
N ASN A 222 26.21 8.15 -28.02
CA ASN A 222 27.33 9.08 -27.94
C ASN A 222 28.71 8.39 -28.07
N ALA A 223 28.74 7.10 -28.40
CA ALA A 223 29.99 6.40 -28.66
C ALA A 223 30.76 7.09 -29.81
N THR A 224 32.09 7.11 -29.74
CA THR A 224 32.93 7.74 -30.78
C THR A 224 32.63 7.19 -32.17
N VAL A 225 32.46 5.87 -32.28
CA VAL A 225 32.00 5.18 -33.49
C VAL A 225 30.81 4.29 -33.14
N PRO A 226 29.56 4.80 -33.24
CA PRO A 226 28.39 4.02 -32.86
C PRO A 226 28.23 2.76 -33.72
N GLN A 227 27.94 1.66 -33.05
CA GLN A 227 27.68 0.36 -33.67
C GLN A 227 26.18 0.04 -33.59
N THR A 228 25.60 -0.37 -34.71
CA THR A 228 24.19 -0.74 -34.84
C THR A 228 23.80 -1.81 -33.82
N VAL A 229 24.64 -2.85 -33.68
CA VAL A 229 24.39 -3.97 -32.77
C VAL A 229 24.30 -3.51 -31.31
N THR A 230 25.23 -2.63 -30.88
CA THR A 230 25.25 -2.08 -29.52
C THR A 230 24.04 -1.19 -29.27
N LEU A 231 23.69 -0.35 -30.25
CA LEU A 231 22.55 0.55 -30.15
C LEU A 231 21.22 -0.19 -30.07
N ASN A 232 21.06 -1.26 -30.87
CA ASN A 232 19.88 -2.14 -30.83
C ASN A 232 19.76 -2.88 -29.49
N ALA A 233 20.87 -3.37 -28.94
CA ALA A 233 20.89 -4.01 -27.62
C ALA A 233 20.48 -3.04 -26.51
N ALA A 234 21.06 -1.83 -26.49
CA ALA A 234 20.71 -0.79 -25.52
C ALA A 234 19.25 -0.34 -25.66
N THR A 235 18.76 -0.19 -26.90
CA THR A 235 17.36 0.15 -27.20
C THR A 235 16.40 -0.93 -26.68
N THR A 236 16.73 -2.20 -26.88
CA THR A 236 15.91 -3.33 -26.40
C THR A 236 15.84 -3.35 -24.88
N ARG A 237 16.99 -3.17 -24.21
CA ARG A 237 17.03 -3.02 -22.74
C ARG A 237 16.15 -1.85 -22.27
N GLY A 238 16.24 -0.69 -22.94
CA GLY A 238 15.41 0.47 -22.62
C GLY A 238 13.91 0.23 -22.80
N LYS A 239 13.49 -0.43 -23.88
CA LYS A 239 12.08 -0.83 -24.08
C LYS A 239 11.60 -1.75 -22.96
N ASN A 240 12.40 -2.76 -22.60
CA ASN A 240 12.08 -3.68 -21.52
C ASN A 240 11.97 -2.96 -20.17
N ALA A 241 12.87 -2.02 -19.88
CA ALA A 241 12.82 -1.21 -18.66
C ALA A 241 11.57 -0.32 -18.59
N VAL A 242 11.17 0.31 -19.71
CA VAL A 242 9.91 1.08 -19.80
C VAL A 242 8.70 0.18 -19.53
N ALA A 243 8.65 -1.00 -20.16
CA ALA A 243 7.56 -1.94 -19.97
C ALA A 243 7.49 -2.45 -18.51
N ALA A 244 8.64 -2.80 -17.92
CA ALA A 244 8.74 -3.25 -16.54
C ALA A 244 8.31 -2.17 -15.54
N TRP A 245 8.70 -0.90 -15.78
CA TRP A 245 8.25 0.23 -14.97
C TRP A 245 6.72 0.38 -15.04
N LYS A 246 6.15 0.44 -16.24
CA LYS A 246 4.69 0.54 -16.45
C LYS A 246 3.93 -0.59 -15.75
N LYS A 247 4.40 -1.82 -15.91
CA LYS A 247 3.82 -3.00 -15.26
C LYS A 247 3.91 -2.91 -13.74
N SER A 248 5.09 -2.59 -13.20
CA SER A 248 5.26 -2.44 -11.75
C SER A 248 4.37 -1.37 -11.15
N ASP A 249 4.11 -0.28 -11.87
CA ASP A 249 3.21 0.76 -11.40
C ASP A 249 1.75 0.29 -11.40
N ALA A 250 1.29 -0.28 -12.51
CA ALA A 250 -0.07 -0.81 -12.65
C ALA A 250 -0.38 -1.88 -11.59
N ASP A 251 0.52 -2.85 -11.40
CA ASP A 251 0.35 -3.94 -10.43
C ASP A 251 0.30 -3.44 -8.98
N ARG A 252 0.96 -2.31 -8.68
CA ARG A 252 1.08 -1.76 -7.31
C ARG A 252 0.12 -0.62 -7.01
N ALA A 253 -0.44 0.07 -8.01
CA ALA A 253 -1.16 1.33 -7.87
C ALA A 253 -2.22 1.32 -6.75
N ALA A 254 -3.08 0.31 -6.72
CA ALA A 254 -4.13 0.17 -5.70
C ALA A 254 -3.55 -0.04 -4.29
N THR A 255 -2.58 -0.94 -4.15
CA THR A 255 -1.91 -1.23 -2.86
C THR A 255 -1.11 -0.03 -2.36
N TYR A 256 -0.42 0.68 -3.26
CA TYR A 256 0.34 1.90 -2.96
C TYR A 256 -0.56 3.02 -2.44
N LYS A 257 -1.68 3.29 -3.12
CA LYS A 257 -2.65 4.30 -2.67
C LYS A 257 -3.20 3.97 -1.29
N THR A 258 -3.56 2.70 -1.07
CA THR A 258 -4.08 2.23 0.23
C THR A 258 -3.04 2.40 1.33
N ALA A 259 -1.79 2.00 1.08
CA ALA A 259 -0.67 2.16 2.00
C ALA A 259 -0.45 3.63 2.36
N GLY A 260 -0.47 4.55 1.38
CA GLY A 260 -0.31 5.98 1.62
C GLY A 260 -1.41 6.58 2.51
N THR A 261 -2.66 6.20 2.29
CA THR A 261 -3.79 6.61 3.14
C THR A 261 -3.64 6.09 4.56
N VAL A 262 -3.30 4.80 4.73
CA VAL A 262 -3.08 4.20 6.06
C VAL A 262 -1.91 4.84 6.77
N TYR A 263 -0.80 5.11 6.08
CA TYR A 263 0.35 5.81 6.66
C TYR A 263 -0.03 7.21 7.17
N SER A 264 -0.79 7.97 6.38
CA SER A 264 -1.25 9.32 6.76
C SER A 264 -2.16 9.28 8.00
N ALA A 265 -3.13 8.35 8.04
CA ALA A 265 -4.02 8.16 9.17
C ALA A 265 -3.28 7.69 10.44
N ALA A 266 -2.34 6.76 10.28
CA ALA A 266 -1.48 6.28 11.36
C ALA A 266 -0.63 7.42 11.94
N SER A 267 -0.05 8.27 11.07
CA SER A 267 0.75 9.43 11.46
C SER A 267 -0.06 10.45 12.25
N ALA A 268 -1.27 10.78 11.78
CA ALA A 268 -2.18 11.67 12.50
C ALA A 268 -2.56 11.11 13.88
N THR A 269 -2.85 9.81 13.94
CA THR A 269 -3.19 9.11 15.20
C THR A 269 -2.01 9.11 16.18
N TYR A 270 -0.81 8.80 15.69
CA TYR A 270 0.41 8.83 16.48
C TYR A 270 0.67 10.23 17.04
N LYS A 271 0.64 11.28 16.20
CA LYS A 271 0.83 12.67 16.65
C LYS A 271 -0.19 13.08 17.72
N LYS A 272 -1.44 12.66 17.56
CA LYS A 272 -2.52 13.00 18.49
C LYS A 272 -2.40 12.30 19.85
N TYR A 273 -1.98 11.02 19.87
CA TYR A 273 -2.13 10.18 21.06
C TYR A 273 -0.83 9.64 21.66
N ALA A 274 0.32 9.71 20.97
CA ALA A 274 1.54 9.03 21.40
C ALA A 274 2.04 9.43 22.80
N THR A 275 1.82 10.68 23.21
CA THR A 275 2.19 11.18 24.55
C THR A 275 1.14 10.83 25.61
N THR A 276 -0.09 10.54 25.20
CA THR A 276 -1.24 10.33 26.08
C THR A 276 -1.42 8.86 26.46
N VAL A 277 -1.22 7.94 25.51
CA VAL A 277 -1.34 6.49 25.75
C VAL A 277 -0.02 5.87 26.22
N SER A 278 -0.07 4.64 26.73
CA SER A 278 1.13 3.88 27.09
C SER A 278 2.01 3.59 25.86
N THR A 279 3.32 3.58 26.09
CA THR A 279 4.34 3.24 25.08
C THR A 279 4.17 1.84 24.51
N VAL A 280 3.52 0.93 25.25
CA VAL A 280 3.15 -0.42 24.76
C VAL A 280 2.26 -0.36 23.52
N TYR A 281 1.48 0.71 23.33
CA TYR A 281 0.65 0.91 22.14
C TYR A 281 1.28 1.86 21.12
N SER A 282 1.89 2.96 21.58
CA SER A 282 2.45 3.96 20.66
C SER A 282 3.76 3.49 19.99
N ASN A 283 4.60 2.69 20.65
CA ASN A 283 5.84 2.17 20.04
C ASN A 283 5.57 1.19 18.89
N PRO A 284 4.64 0.21 18.99
CA PRO A 284 4.27 -0.61 17.83
C PRO A 284 3.72 0.19 16.66
N LEU A 285 2.92 1.23 16.91
CA LEU A 285 2.44 2.13 15.85
C LEU A 285 3.62 2.84 15.16
N LYS A 286 4.54 3.43 15.93
CA LYS A 286 5.76 4.05 15.40
C LYS A 286 6.57 3.08 14.53
N THR A 287 6.78 1.87 15.03
CA THR A 287 7.58 0.83 14.37
C THR A 287 6.94 0.38 13.07
N THR A 288 5.63 0.09 13.08
CA THR A 288 4.90 -0.35 11.88
C THR A 288 4.79 0.77 10.85
N MET A 289 4.65 2.04 11.27
CA MET A 289 4.73 3.18 10.35
C MET A 289 6.10 3.30 9.69
N ALA A 290 7.19 3.16 10.44
CA ALA A 290 8.54 3.21 9.88
C ALA A 290 8.77 2.09 8.86
N ALA A 291 8.32 0.87 9.17
CA ALA A 291 8.39 -0.26 8.24
C ALA A 291 7.55 -0.04 6.98
N LEU A 292 6.33 0.52 7.11
CA LEU A 292 5.49 0.86 5.97
C LEU A 292 6.12 1.94 5.08
N ALA A 293 6.69 2.98 5.68
CA ALA A 293 7.40 4.03 4.95
C ALA A 293 8.62 3.49 4.18
N ALA A 294 9.42 2.64 4.81
CA ALA A 294 10.56 2.00 4.15
C ALA A 294 10.13 1.04 3.01
N GLY A 295 8.98 0.37 3.18
CA GLY A 295 8.42 -0.57 2.23
C GLY A 295 7.69 0.07 1.04
N ILE A 296 7.22 1.31 1.15
CA ILE A 296 6.25 1.87 0.20
C ILE A 296 6.75 1.91 -1.27
N HIS A 297 8.07 2.03 -1.48
CA HIS A 297 8.71 2.02 -2.80
C HIS A 297 9.55 0.77 -3.10
N THR A 298 9.64 -0.18 -2.17
CA THR A 298 10.53 -1.35 -2.27
C THR A 298 9.79 -2.68 -2.20
N ALA A 299 8.66 -2.72 -1.48
CA ALA A 299 7.88 -3.92 -1.25
C ALA A 299 7.05 -4.33 -2.47
N THR A 300 6.94 -5.64 -2.68
CA THR A 300 5.94 -6.26 -3.57
C THR A 300 4.50 -5.95 -3.10
N PRO A 301 3.47 -6.12 -3.95
CA PRO A 301 2.07 -5.91 -3.55
C PRO A 301 1.64 -6.68 -2.30
N SER A 302 2.07 -7.94 -2.15
CA SER A 302 1.73 -8.80 -1.00
C SER A 302 2.42 -8.33 0.29
N GLN A 303 3.70 -7.98 0.21
CA GLN A 303 4.45 -7.40 1.33
C GLN A 303 3.85 -6.06 1.76
N LEU A 304 3.48 -5.20 0.80
CA LEU A 304 2.88 -3.90 1.09
C LEU A 304 1.51 -4.04 1.77
N THR A 305 0.69 -5.00 1.32
CA THR A 305 -0.58 -5.36 1.99
C THR A 305 -0.36 -5.79 3.44
N THR A 306 0.69 -6.58 3.69
CA THR A 306 1.05 -7.03 5.05
C THR A 306 1.47 -5.86 5.95
N LEU A 307 2.36 -5.00 5.46
CA LEU A 307 2.81 -3.80 6.19
C LEU A 307 1.64 -2.86 6.50
N THR A 308 0.77 -2.65 5.51
CA THR A 308 -0.45 -1.83 5.62
C THR A 308 -1.38 -2.37 6.71
N SER A 309 -1.60 -3.68 6.74
CA SER A 309 -2.48 -4.33 7.73
C SER A 309 -1.92 -4.23 9.16
N LYS A 310 -0.59 -4.35 9.33
CA LYS A 310 0.08 -4.15 10.63
C LYS A 310 -0.08 -2.71 11.12
N ALA A 311 0.15 -1.72 10.26
CA ALA A 311 -0.03 -0.31 10.59
C ALA A 311 -1.50 0.01 10.95
N LYS A 312 -2.47 -0.54 10.20
CA LYS A 312 -3.91 -0.39 10.49
C LYS A 312 -4.28 -0.96 11.87
N THR A 313 -3.79 -2.15 12.20
CA THR A 313 -4.03 -2.81 13.50
C THR A 313 -3.43 -2.00 14.65
N ALA A 314 -2.18 -1.56 14.52
CA ALA A 314 -1.53 -0.73 15.54
C ALA A 314 -2.26 0.62 15.73
N THR A 315 -2.76 1.22 14.64
CA THR A 315 -3.55 2.45 14.68
C THR A 315 -4.86 2.25 15.46
N ALA A 316 -5.57 1.16 15.21
CA ALA A 316 -6.79 0.80 15.92
C ALA A 316 -6.53 0.60 17.42
N ASN A 317 -5.44 -0.09 17.79
CA ASN A 317 -5.06 -0.33 19.18
C ASN A 317 -4.78 0.97 19.94
N VAL A 318 -4.04 1.91 19.34
CA VAL A 318 -3.79 3.24 19.93
C VAL A 318 -5.09 4.01 20.11
N THR A 319 -5.97 3.98 19.10
CA THR A 319 -7.27 4.67 19.16
C THR A 319 -8.16 4.10 20.27
N ALA A 320 -8.24 2.77 20.38
CA ALA A 320 -9.00 2.10 21.44
C ALA A 320 -8.45 2.42 22.84
N ALA A 321 -7.12 2.43 23.00
CA ALA A 321 -6.47 2.82 24.25
C ALA A 321 -6.76 4.27 24.64
N ALA A 322 -6.70 5.20 23.68
CA ALA A 322 -7.03 6.60 23.93
C ALA A 322 -8.50 6.78 24.33
N ALA A 323 -9.44 6.10 23.64
CA ALA A 323 -10.86 6.17 23.95
C ALA A 323 -11.17 5.64 25.36
N LYS A 324 -10.60 4.50 25.74
CA LYS A 324 -10.80 3.95 27.10
C LYS A 324 -10.19 4.83 28.18
N LEU A 325 -9.03 5.44 27.94
CA LEU A 325 -8.45 6.40 28.86
C LEU A 325 -9.34 7.64 29.06
N ALA A 326 -9.99 8.13 27.99
CA ALA A 326 -10.93 9.24 28.10
C ALA A 326 -12.15 8.87 28.96
N ILE A 327 -12.76 7.69 28.73
CA ILE A 327 -13.88 7.18 29.54
C ILE A 327 -13.48 7.02 31.00
N ALA A 328 -12.27 6.51 31.28
CA ALA A 328 -11.74 6.38 32.62
C ALA A 328 -11.68 7.73 33.34
N LYS A 329 -11.18 8.78 32.68
CA LYS A 329 -11.12 10.15 33.23
C LYS A 329 -12.50 10.70 33.55
N THR A 330 -13.47 10.53 32.65
CA THR A 330 -14.86 10.96 32.87
C THR A 330 -15.50 10.20 34.05
N THR A 331 -15.30 8.88 34.10
CA THR A 331 -15.85 8.04 35.19
C THR A 331 -15.26 8.43 36.55
N PHE A 332 -13.95 8.69 36.58
CA PHE A 332 -13.26 9.18 37.78
C PHE A 332 -13.85 10.52 38.26
N ALA A 333 -14.08 11.47 37.34
CA ALA A 333 -14.68 12.76 37.67
C ALA A 333 -16.10 12.59 38.23
N ASN A 334 -16.94 11.79 37.58
CA ASN A 334 -18.32 11.54 38.03
C ASN A 334 -18.38 10.84 39.40
N GLY A 335 -17.53 9.84 39.63
CA GLY A 335 -17.43 9.19 40.93
C GLY A 335 -16.94 10.14 42.02
N SER A 336 -15.96 11.01 41.71
CA SER A 336 -15.48 12.03 42.64
C SER A 336 -16.57 13.06 43.00
N THR A 337 -17.40 13.46 42.04
CA THR A 337 -18.57 14.31 42.28
C THR A 337 -19.58 13.61 43.17
N SER A 338 -19.89 12.34 42.90
CA SER A 338 -20.82 11.53 43.71
C SER A 338 -20.38 11.46 45.18
N GLN A 339 -19.07 11.34 45.42
CA GLN A 339 -18.52 11.31 46.78
C GLN A 339 -18.74 12.64 47.54
N LYS A 340 -18.77 13.78 46.83
CA LYS A 340 -18.98 15.11 47.43
C LYS A 340 -20.45 15.44 47.64
N VAL A 341 -21.30 15.15 46.65
CA VAL A 341 -22.72 15.52 46.65
C VAL A 341 -23.53 14.67 47.62
N TYR A 342 -23.23 13.38 47.73
CA TYR A 342 -24.00 12.45 48.55
C TYR A 342 -23.50 12.41 50.00
N THR A 343 -23.91 13.40 50.79
CA THR A 343 -23.38 13.65 52.14
C THR A 343 -23.90 12.67 53.20
N ARG A 344 -25.16 12.22 53.12
CA ARG A 344 -25.82 11.31 54.09
C ARG A 344 -25.51 9.81 53.94
N VAL A 345 -24.39 9.47 53.30
CA VAL A 345 -24.02 8.08 53.00
C VAL A 345 -23.18 7.47 54.14
N PRO A 346 -23.45 6.22 54.54
CA PRO A 346 -22.63 5.47 55.49
C PRO A 346 -21.13 5.49 55.18
N ALA A 347 -20.32 5.55 56.24
CA ALA A 347 -18.87 5.63 56.15
C ALA A 347 -18.26 4.48 55.33
N ALA A 348 -18.76 3.25 55.51
CA ALA A 348 -18.27 2.06 54.79
C ALA A 348 -18.45 2.18 53.26
N GLN A 349 -19.58 2.72 52.79
CA GLN A 349 -19.85 2.88 51.36
C GLN A 349 -19.04 4.04 50.75
N LYS A 350 -18.86 5.13 51.52
CA LYS A 350 -17.93 6.21 51.13
C LYS A 350 -16.50 5.69 51.00
N ALA A 351 -16.03 4.88 51.95
CA ALA A 351 -14.69 4.29 51.92
C ALA A 351 -14.50 3.34 50.72
N ALA A 352 -15.52 2.52 50.40
CA ALA A 352 -15.49 1.64 49.24
C ALA A 352 -15.36 2.42 47.91
N LEU A 353 -16.13 3.50 47.73
CA LEU A 353 -16.00 4.36 46.55
C LEU A 353 -14.64 5.06 46.50
N ALA A 354 -14.13 5.56 47.63
CA ALA A 354 -12.81 6.20 47.70
C ALA A 354 -11.69 5.25 47.24
N LYS A 355 -11.74 3.99 47.69
CA LYS A 355 -10.78 2.94 47.29
C LYS A 355 -10.84 2.66 45.79
N ALA A 356 -12.04 2.52 45.23
CA ALA A 356 -12.23 2.31 43.80
C ALA A 356 -11.70 3.50 42.96
N LEU A 357 -11.97 4.73 43.40
CA LEU A 357 -11.46 5.95 42.75
C LEU A 357 -9.94 6.03 42.79
N ALA A 358 -9.31 5.69 43.92
CA ALA A 358 -7.86 5.68 44.06
C ALA A 358 -7.21 4.67 43.08
N ALA A 359 -7.79 3.47 42.97
CA ALA A 359 -7.33 2.45 42.02
C ALA A 359 -7.46 2.94 40.56
N LEU A 360 -8.62 3.52 40.19
CA LEU A 360 -8.83 4.07 38.84
C LEU A 360 -7.85 5.21 38.53
N LYS A 361 -7.61 6.13 39.48
CA LYS A 361 -6.65 7.23 39.33
C LYS A 361 -5.23 6.72 39.10
N SER A 362 -4.81 5.73 39.89
CA SER A 362 -3.50 5.08 39.72
C SER A 362 -3.37 4.48 38.31
N SER A 363 -4.39 3.74 37.86
CA SER A 363 -4.40 3.12 36.53
C SER A 363 -4.43 4.13 35.37
N ILE A 364 -5.09 5.28 35.55
CA ILE A 364 -5.05 6.41 34.59
C ILE A 364 -3.64 7.00 34.51
N ASN A 365 -3.00 7.28 35.64
CA ASN A 365 -1.65 7.85 35.69
C ASN A 365 -0.61 6.90 35.09
N ALA A 366 -0.76 5.60 35.35
CA ALA A 366 0.06 4.54 34.77
C ALA A 366 -0.24 4.29 33.28
N LYS A 367 -1.27 4.93 32.70
CA LYS A 367 -1.71 4.72 31.30
C LYS A 367 -1.98 3.24 31.00
N SER A 368 -2.65 2.56 31.92
CA SER A 368 -2.85 1.11 31.90
C SER A 368 -3.58 0.62 30.65
N SER A 369 -3.56 -0.71 30.43
CA SER A 369 -4.24 -1.32 29.28
C SER A 369 -5.76 -1.04 29.27
N PRO A 370 -6.41 -1.05 28.08
CA PRO A 370 -7.86 -0.91 27.96
C PRO A 370 -8.65 -1.86 28.87
N ALA A 371 -8.20 -3.11 28.99
CA ALA A 371 -8.85 -4.12 29.83
C ALA A 371 -8.74 -3.77 31.32
N THR A 372 -7.54 -3.35 31.78
CA THR A 372 -7.33 -2.93 33.18
C THR A 372 -8.17 -1.71 33.52
N LEU A 373 -8.20 -0.71 32.64
CA LEU A 373 -9.05 0.47 32.82
C LEU A 373 -10.53 0.09 32.89
N GLN A 374 -10.99 -0.85 32.06
CA GLN A 374 -12.38 -1.28 32.06
C GLN A 374 -12.81 -1.90 33.39
N VAL A 375 -11.95 -2.70 34.02
CA VAL A 375 -12.23 -3.30 35.34
C VAL A 375 -12.47 -2.20 36.38
N HIS A 376 -11.59 -1.20 36.45
CA HIS A 376 -11.72 -0.11 37.41
C HIS A 376 -12.87 0.86 37.10
N ILE A 377 -13.18 1.08 35.81
CA ILE A 377 -14.37 1.85 35.40
C ILE A 377 -15.63 1.17 35.97
N THR A 378 -15.78 -0.14 35.73
CA THR A 378 -16.94 -0.90 36.22
C THR A 378 -17.04 -0.85 37.75
N ASP A 379 -15.92 -1.00 38.46
CA ASP A 379 -15.91 -0.93 39.92
C ASP A 379 -16.37 0.45 40.41
N VAL A 380 -15.77 1.55 39.92
CA VAL A 380 -16.17 2.92 40.30
C VAL A 380 -17.64 3.17 40.00
N SER A 381 -18.13 2.80 38.81
CA SER A 381 -19.54 2.97 38.46
C SER A 381 -20.46 2.21 39.42
N SER A 382 -20.12 0.98 39.80
CA SER A 382 -20.91 0.19 40.75
C SER A 382 -20.94 0.81 42.15
N LYS A 383 -19.80 1.29 42.65
CA LYS A 383 -19.72 1.91 43.98
C LYS A 383 -20.41 3.28 44.02
N ALA A 384 -20.31 4.06 42.94
CA ALA A 384 -21.01 5.33 42.83
C ALA A 384 -22.53 5.14 42.85
N ALA A 385 -23.04 4.12 42.15
CA ALA A 385 -24.45 3.76 42.18
C ALA A 385 -24.92 3.33 43.59
N ALA A 386 -24.11 2.52 44.29
CA ALA A 386 -24.40 2.13 45.68
C ALA A 386 -24.43 3.33 46.64
N VAL A 387 -23.49 4.27 46.49
CA VAL A 387 -23.46 5.53 47.27
C VAL A 387 -24.72 6.38 47.01
N LYS A 388 -25.13 6.52 45.74
CA LYS A 388 -26.37 7.23 45.38
C LYS A 388 -27.60 6.59 46.04
N GLN A 389 -27.72 5.26 45.95
CA GLN A 389 -28.86 4.56 46.55
C GLN A 389 -28.88 4.69 48.08
N ALA A 390 -27.73 4.58 48.72
CA ALA A 390 -27.61 4.73 50.16
C ALA A 390 -27.95 6.15 50.65
N HIS A 391 -27.68 7.17 49.83
CA HIS A 391 -28.09 8.54 50.09
C HIS A 391 -29.60 8.70 50.02
N ILE A 392 -30.25 8.15 48.99
CA ILE A 392 -31.71 8.16 48.83
C ILE A 392 -32.39 7.48 50.03
N ASN A 393 -31.82 6.39 50.53
CA ASN A 393 -32.37 5.63 51.67
C ASN A 393 -32.00 6.25 53.03
N ALA A 394 -31.11 7.25 53.08
CA ALA A 394 -30.59 7.78 54.34
C ALA A 394 -31.67 8.40 55.23
N PRO A 395 -32.61 9.22 54.73
CA PRO A 395 -33.61 9.86 55.59
C PRO A 395 -34.50 8.86 56.34
N VAL A 396 -34.89 7.75 55.70
CA VAL A 396 -35.68 6.69 56.36
C VAL A 396 -34.83 5.93 57.38
N ARG A 397 -33.56 5.64 57.06
CA ARG A 397 -32.65 5.02 58.04
C ARG A 397 -32.47 5.92 59.27
N GLU A 398 -32.17 7.20 59.06
CA GLU A 398 -31.98 8.21 60.11
C GLU A 398 -33.26 8.34 60.97
N GLN A 399 -34.44 8.34 60.35
CA GLN A 399 -35.72 8.30 61.04
C GLN A 399 -35.84 7.06 61.94
N LEU A 400 -35.57 5.86 61.41
CA LEU A 400 -35.74 4.61 62.16
C LEU A 400 -34.69 4.45 63.27
N GLU A 401 -33.46 4.89 63.04
CA GLU A 401 -32.41 4.96 64.06
C GLU A 401 -32.83 5.88 65.20
N TRP A 402 -33.38 7.06 64.87
CA TRP A 402 -33.95 7.97 65.86
C TRP A 402 -35.10 7.32 66.62
N VAL A 403 -36.10 6.77 65.92
CA VAL A 403 -37.25 6.08 66.55
C VAL A 403 -36.78 4.99 67.50
N SER A 404 -35.79 4.17 67.09
CA SER A 404 -35.25 3.11 67.93
C SER A 404 -34.49 3.62 69.15
N ALA A 405 -33.72 4.71 69.01
CA ALA A 405 -32.93 5.27 70.11
C ALA A 405 -33.81 5.95 71.16
N TYR A 406 -34.95 6.47 70.71
CA TYR A 406 -35.82 7.31 71.53
C TYR A 406 -37.07 6.59 72.02
N ALA A 407 -37.45 5.45 71.44
CA ALA A 407 -38.66 4.68 71.80
C ALA A 407 -38.95 4.50 73.31
N TRP A 408 -37.95 4.53 74.21
CA TRP A 408 -38.12 4.36 75.65
C TRP A 408 -37.85 5.62 76.49
N ALA A 409 -37.50 6.74 75.87
CA ALA A 409 -37.13 7.93 76.63
C ALA A 409 -38.37 8.67 77.11
N ARG A 410 -38.37 9.02 78.40
CA ARG A 410 -39.46 9.76 79.08
C ARG A 410 -39.45 11.27 78.81
N GLY A 411 -38.61 11.70 77.87
CA GLY A 411 -38.41 13.10 77.47
C GLY A 411 -37.22 13.23 76.53
N TYR A 412 -37.28 14.18 75.59
CA TYR A 412 -36.26 14.39 74.56
C TYR A 412 -35.79 15.86 74.59
N GLY A 413 -34.49 16.08 74.83
CA GLY A 413 -33.91 17.38 75.20
C GLY A 413 -33.73 18.44 74.09
N TRP A 414 -34.62 18.51 73.09
CA TRP A 414 -34.50 19.45 71.96
C TRP A 414 -35.21 20.81 72.16
N GLY A 415 -35.34 21.27 73.41
CA GLY A 415 -35.77 22.64 73.71
C GLY A 415 -37.26 22.93 73.53
N HIS A 416 -38.11 21.90 73.50
CA HIS A 416 -39.56 22.06 73.50
C HIS A 416 -40.18 21.21 74.60
N GLU A 417 -41.16 21.78 75.30
CA GLU A 417 -41.86 21.14 76.41
C GLU A 417 -42.67 19.94 75.92
N TYR A 418 -42.60 18.86 76.69
CA TYR A 418 -43.48 17.70 76.62
C TYR A 418 -44.96 18.15 76.53
N ILE A 419 -45.72 17.66 75.53
CA ILE A 419 -47.16 17.92 75.45
C ILE A 419 -47.90 16.85 76.24
N TYR A 420 -48.42 17.24 77.41
CA TYR A 420 -49.24 16.38 78.26
C TYR A 420 -50.45 15.83 77.48
N ASN A 421 -50.60 14.50 77.41
CA ASN A 421 -51.62 13.73 76.68
C ASN A 421 -51.53 13.72 75.12
N GLU A 422 -50.46 14.22 74.48
CA GLU A 422 -50.34 14.22 73.00
C GLU A 422 -48.99 13.71 72.47
N ASP A 423 -48.24 12.95 73.28
CA ASP A 423 -46.87 12.59 72.93
C ASP A 423 -46.78 11.63 71.72
N CYS A 424 -47.87 10.99 71.30
CA CYS A 424 -47.91 10.17 70.09
C CYS A 424 -47.58 10.98 68.82
N ALA A 425 -48.23 12.14 68.68
CA ALA A 425 -48.08 13.01 67.52
C ALA A 425 -46.74 13.76 67.61
N ASN A 426 -46.33 14.13 68.81
CA ASN A 426 -45.04 14.72 69.09
C ASN A 426 -43.88 13.78 68.72
N PHE A 427 -43.91 12.51 69.15
CA PHE A 427 -42.89 11.52 68.79
C PHE A 427 -42.82 11.27 67.28
N ALA A 428 -43.98 11.06 66.64
CA ALA A 428 -44.06 10.80 65.21
C ALA A 428 -43.56 11.99 64.39
N SER A 429 -43.99 13.21 64.71
CA SER A 429 -43.56 14.44 64.03
C SER A 429 -42.05 14.69 64.14
N HIS A 430 -41.44 14.45 65.30
CA HIS A 430 -39.99 14.54 65.46
C HIS A 430 -39.25 13.54 64.58
N SER A 431 -39.73 12.29 64.49
CA SER A 431 -39.15 11.31 63.57
C SER A 431 -39.23 11.79 62.10
N LEU A 432 -40.34 12.43 61.72
CA LEU A 432 -40.54 12.96 60.37
C LEU A 432 -39.69 14.21 60.11
N TYR A 433 -39.43 15.01 61.13
CA TYR A 433 -38.45 16.09 61.08
C TYR A 433 -37.04 15.55 60.77
N ILE A 434 -36.62 14.48 61.44
CA ILE A 434 -35.35 13.78 61.15
C ILE A 434 -35.34 13.21 59.73
N ARG A 435 -36.47 12.65 59.26
CA ARG A 435 -36.67 12.23 57.86
C ARG A 435 -36.58 13.41 56.86
N GLY A 436 -36.60 14.65 57.33
CA GLY A 436 -36.42 15.85 56.52
C GLY A 436 -37.72 16.53 56.07
N LEU A 437 -38.86 16.26 56.72
CA LEU A 437 -40.12 16.90 56.36
C LEU A 437 -40.18 18.39 56.72
N GLY A 438 -39.25 18.89 57.56
CA GLY A 438 -39.11 20.29 57.96
C GLY A 438 -39.80 20.63 59.29
N PRO A 439 -39.51 21.78 59.92
CA PRO A 439 -40.00 22.11 61.26
C PRO A 439 -41.52 22.25 61.36
N GLN A 440 -42.23 22.43 60.24
CA GLN A 440 -43.68 22.57 60.20
C GLN A 440 -44.46 21.30 60.55
N VAL A 441 -43.80 20.14 60.62
CA VAL A 441 -44.45 18.93 61.16
C VAL A 441 -44.41 18.88 62.69
N LEU A 442 -43.62 19.72 63.36
CA LEU A 442 -43.44 19.67 64.82
C LEU A 442 -44.62 20.31 65.58
N ASN A 443 -44.78 19.96 66.85
CA ASN A 443 -45.75 20.54 67.80
C ASN A 443 -47.19 20.56 67.26
N ILE A 444 -47.61 19.44 66.67
CA ILE A 444 -48.89 19.31 65.98
C ILE A 444 -49.64 18.11 66.54
N SER A 445 -50.96 18.24 66.70
CA SER A 445 -51.81 17.11 67.12
C SER A 445 -51.84 16.02 66.05
N SER A 446 -52.26 14.81 66.41
CA SER A 446 -52.34 13.67 65.49
C SER A 446 -53.27 13.97 64.29
N THR A 447 -54.43 14.60 64.55
CA THR A 447 -55.37 15.10 63.53
C THR A 447 -54.73 16.17 62.64
N ALA A 448 -54.03 17.15 63.22
CA ALA A 448 -53.40 18.20 62.44
C ALA A 448 -52.19 17.68 61.63
N LEU A 449 -51.44 16.70 62.14
CA LEU A 449 -50.37 16.01 61.41
C LEU A 449 -50.92 15.27 60.19
N ARG A 450 -52.02 14.53 60.37
CA ARG A 450 -52.76 13.87 59.28
C ARG A 450 -53.08 14.88 58.18
N ASN A 451 -53.73 15.98 58.55
CA ASN A 451 -54.18 16.99 57.61
C ASN A 451 -53.01 17.67 56.91
N HIS A 452 -51.91 17.93 57.64
CA HIS A 452 -50.68 18.45 57.06
C HIS A 452 -50.10 17.50 56.01
N LEU A 453 -49.95 16.22 56.32
CA LEU A 453 -49.35 15.23 55.42
C LEU A 453 -50.24 15.00 54.18
N VAL A 454 -51.54 14.82 54.37
CA VAL A 454 -52.49 14.64 53.26
C VAL A 454 -52.58 15.91 52.41
N GLY A 455 -52.59 17.09 53.02
CA GLY A 455 -52.57 18.38 52.32
C GLY A 455 -51.31 18.60 51.48
N ARG A 456 -50.20 17.94 51.82
CA ARG A 456 -48.95 17.91 51.02
C ARG A 456 -48.97 16.87 49.90
N GLY A 457 -50.06 16.12 49.75
CA GLY A 457 -50.23 15.12 48.70
C GLY A 457 -49.80 13.70 49.09
N PHE A 458 -49.45 13.45 50.36
CA PHE A 458 -49.21 12.08 50.81
C PHE A 458 -50.53 11.30 50.88
N ARG A 459 -50.53 10.07 50.38
CA ARG A 459 -51.74 9.26 50.28
C ARG A 459 -52.04 8.57 51.60
N GLU A 460 -53.19 8.90 52.19
CA GLU A 460 -53.79 8.12 53.28
C GLU A 460 -54.56 6.90 52.72
N THR A 461 -54.40 5.75 53.36
CA THR A 461 -55.06 4.50 52.97
C THR A 461 -55.58 3.78 54.20
N ALA A 462 -56.87 3.44 54.24
CA ALA A 462 -57.45 2.63 55.31
C ALA A 462 -56.81 1.22 55.36
N ASP A 463 -56.67 0.68 56.56
CA ASP A 463 -56.06 -0.63 56.76
C ASP A 463 -56.84 -1.74 56.04
N SER A 464 -56.08 -2.55 55.31
CA SER A 464 -56.52 -3.75 54.63
C SER A 464 -55.27 -4.56 54.26
N GLN A 465 -55.41 -5.86 54.02
CA GLN A 465 -54.28 -6.66 53.56
C GLN A 465 -53.69 -6.15 52.22
N ALA A 466 -54.50 -5.51 51.38
CA ALA A 466 -54.01 -4.86 50.16
C ALA A 466 -53.20 -3.59 50.47
N ALA A 467 -53.68 -2.74 51.39
CA ALA A 467 -52.98 -1.53 51.82
C ALA A 467 -51.64 -1.86 52.49
N ARG A 468 -51.60 -2.87 53.35
CA ARG A 468 -50.37 -3.32 54.05
C ARG A 468 -49.24 -3.74 53.09
N ARG A 469 -49.55 -4.15 51.85
CA ARG A 469 -48.54 -4.46 50.81
C ARG A 469 -47.83 -3.21 50.26
N ALA A 470 -48.45 -2.04 50.38
CA ALA A 470 -47.90 -0.78 49.90
C ALA A 470 -47.16 0.02 50.99
N VAL A 471 -47.30 -0.39 52.25
CA VAL A 471 -46.65 0.24 53.41
C VAL A 471 -45.14 0.06 53.34
N LYS A 472 -44.40 1.11 53.69
CA LYS A 472 -42.93 1.11 53.79
C LYS A 472 -42.49 1.40 55.22
N LEU A 473 -41.26 1.02 55.54
CA LEU A 473 -40.66 1.41 56.82
C LEU A 473 -40.55 2.94 56.89
N GLY A 474 -40.83 3.48 58.07
CA GLY A 474 -40.88 4.91 58.35
C GLY A 474 -42.21 5.57 57.98
N ASP A 475 -43.12 4.88 57.28
CA ASP A 475 -44.46 5.41 57.01
C ASP A 475 -45.22 5.69 58.30
N VAL A 476 -46.18 6.60 58.23
CA VAL A 476 -46.98 6.99 59.39
C VAL A 476 -48.20 6.08 59.46
N ILE A 477 -48.48 5.58 60.66
CA ILE A 477 -49.71 4.87 60.98
C ILE A 477 -50.55 5.75 61.90
N GLN A 478 -51.86 5.82 61.64
CA GLN A 478 -52.78 6.61 62.44
C GLN A 478 -53.98 5.78 62.86
N PHE A 479 -54.50 6.11 64.04
CA PHE A 479 -55.66 5.47 64.63
C PHE A 479 -56.72 6.51 64.97
N ASP A 480 -57.96 6.15 64.69
CA ASP A 480 -59.19 6.83 65.07
C ASP A 480 -59.92 5.87 66.03
N TRP A 481 -59.58 5.97 67.31
CA TRP A 481 -60.07 5.15 68.43
C TRP A 481 -61.48 5.52 68.87
N GLN A 482 -61.93 6.76 68.64
CA GLN A 482 -63.29 7.21 68.98
C GLN A 482 -63.95 7.87 67.77
N PRO A 483 -64.39 7.08 66.76
CA PRO A 483 -65.00 7.63 65.56
C PRO A 483 -66.32 8.35 65.89
N ASN A 484 -66.25 9.66 66.09
CA ASN A 484 -67.36 10.55 66.47
C ASN A 484 -68.17 11.05 65.25
N GLY A 485 -68.00 10.41 64.09
CA GLY A 485 -68.59 10.84 62.81
C GLY A 485 -67.73 11.85 62.02
N ASN A 486 -66.73 12.49 62.64
CA ASN A 486 -65.74 13.28 61.92
C ASN A 486 -64.65 12.37 61.33
N THR A 487 -64.72 12.14 60.02
CA THR A 487 -63.78 11.24 59.31
C THR A 487 -62.34 11.74 59.27
N SER A 488 -62.08 12.98 59.70
CA SER A 488 -60.75 13.60 59.73
C SER A 488 -60.08 13.51 61.11
N ASP A 489 -60.75 13.05 62.15
CA ASP A 489 -60.20 12.97 63.50
C ASP A 489 -59.28 11.76 63.66
N ARG A 490 -58.12 11.94 64.32
CA ARG A 490 -57.12 10.90 64.55
C ARG A 490 -56.61 11.01 65.98
N ASP A 491 -56.98 10.05 66.81
CA ASP A 491 -56.65 10.00 68.23
C ASP A 491 -55.18 9.64 68.49
N HIS A 492 -54.55 8.85 67.61
CA HIS A 492 -53.21 8.33 67.85
C HIS A 492 -52.38 8.22 66.58
N THR A 493 -51.06 8.44 66.69
CA THR A 493 -50.12 8.33 65.57
C THR A 493 -48.86 7.56 65.98
N GLY A 494 -48.34 6.73 65.08
CA GLY A 494 -47.09 6.00 65.23
C GLY A 494 -46.28 5.94 63.94
N ILE A 495 -45.09 5.33 64.04
CA ILE A 495 -44.18 5.12 62.91
C ILE A 495 -44.00 3.63 62.63
N VAL A 496 -44.20 3.23 61.38
CA VAL A 496 -43.97 1.86 60.92
C VAL A 496 -42.49 1.53 61.04
N THR A 497 -42.17 0.56 61.88
CA THR A 497 -40.80 0.21 62.27
C THR A 497 -40.42 -1.19 61.82
N ARG A 498 -41.41 -2.05 61.53
CA ARG A 498 -41.18 -3.38 60.98
C ARG A 498 -42.38 -3.87 60.16
N ILE A 499 -42.10 -4.66 59.12
CA ILE A 499 -43.09 -5.26 58.24
C ILE A 499 -42.76 -6.75 58.14
N ASP A 500 -43.61 -7.60 58.70
CA ASP A 500 -43.45 -9.04 58.66
C ASP A 500 -44.40 -9.65 57.62
N LYS A 501 -43.86 -10.53 56.77
CA LYS A 501 -44.65 -11.33 55.82
C LYS A 501 -44.87 -12.71 56.43
N ASN A 502 -46.11 -13.04 56.74
CA ASN A 502 -46.47 -14.31 57.35
C ASN A 502 -46.50 -15.44 56.30
N ALA A 503 -46.34 -16.69 56.75
CA ALA A 503 -46.33 -17.86 55.88
C ALA A 503 -47.62 -18.03 55.05
N ASN A 504 -48.75 -17.56 55.56
CA ASN A 504 -50.06 -17.57 54.88
C ASN A 504 -50.24 -16.40 53.88
N GLY A 505 -49.19 -15.61 53.60
CA GLY A 505 -49.24 -14.49 52.68
C GLY A 505 -49.87 -13.21 53.24
N THR A 506 -50.32 -13.20 54.50
CA THR A 506 -50.75 -11.98 55.20
C THR A 506 -49.56 -11.12 55.61
N ILE A 507 -49.78 -9.82 55.74
CA ILE A 507 -48.75 -8.88 56.18
C ILE A 507 -49.12 -8.34 57.56
N THR A 508 -48.16 -8.42 58.46
CA THR A 508 -48.23 -7.81 59.79
C THR A 508 -47.36 -6.56 59.79
N ILE A 509 -47.99 -5.41 60.05
CA ILE A 509 -47.27 -4.15 60.25
C ILE A 509 -47.04 -3.97 61.74
N ARG A 510 -45.82 -3.57 62.08
CA ARG A 510 -45.42 -3.18 63.42
C ARG A 510 -45.01 -1.73 63.46
N TYR A 511 -45.44 -1.05 64.51
CA TYR A 511 -45.22 0.37 64.69
C TYR A 511 -44.69 0.68 66.08
N THR A 512 -44.07 1.84 66.22
CA THR A 512 -43.64 2.38 67.50
C THR A 512 -44.32 3.74 67.70
N ALA A 513 -44.90 3.94 68.88
CA ALA A 513 -45.61 5.16 69.27
C ALA A 513 -45.52 5.39 70.79
N HIS A 514 -45.83 6.62 71.20
CA HIS A 514 -45.92 7.04 72.60
C HIS A 514 -47.38 7.25 72.97
N THR A 515 -47.89 6.62 74.04
CA THR A 515 -49.34 6.65 74.36
C THR A 515 -49.72 7.58 75.51
N ASP A 516 -48.95 7.63 76.62
CA ASP A 516 -49.33 8.43 77.82
C ASP A 516 -48.12 8.90 78.68
N PRO A 517 -48.29 9.97 79.50
CA PRO A 517 -47.25 10.53 80.39
C PRO A 517 -46.67 9.57 81.43
N GLY A 518 -47.45 8.57 81.85
CA GLY A 518 -47.25 7.88 83.12
C GLY A 518 -46.70 6.47 83.03
N ASN A 519 -46.92 5.73 81.92
CA ASN A 519 -46.45 4.35 81.80
C ASN A 519 -46.54 3.81 80.37
N ASP A 520 -45.42 3.20 79.98
CA ASP A 520 -45.23 2.21 78.91
C ASP A 520 -45.26 2.70 77.44
N PRO A 521 -44.10 3.09 76.88
CA PRO A 521 -44.01 3.32 75.45
C PRO A 521 -44.28 2.02 74.69
N LYS A 522 -45.12 2.11 73.67
CA LYS A 522 -45.60 0.97 72.90
C LYS A 522 -44.68 0.74 71.71
N VAL A 523 -43.68 -0.13 71.91
CA VAL A 523 -42.65 -0.43 70.91
C VAL A 523 -43.02 -1.65 70.07
N ASN A 524 -42.90 -1.52 68.74
CA ASN A 524 -43.16 -2.58 67.77
C ASN A 524 -44.51 -3.30 67.97
N GLN A 525 -45.53 -2.54 68.37
CA GLN A 525 -46.88 -3.07 68.52
C GLN A 525 -47.36 -3.60 67.19
N THR A 526 -48.00 -4.75 67.25
CA THR A 526 -48.62 -5.36 66.08
C THR A 526 -50.01 -4.78 65.92
N ILE A 527 -50.41 -4.42 64.70
CA ILE A 527 -51.78 -3.92 64.43
C ILE A 527 -52.85 -4.89 64.94
N GLU A 528 -52.58 -6.20 64.93
CA GLU A 528 -53.52 -7.22 65.44
C GLU A 528 -53.63 -7.24 66.98
N ALA A 529 -52.72 -6.58 67.71
CA ALA A 529 -52.72 -6.52 69.17
C ALA A 529 -53.41 -5.26 69.76
N SER A 530 -53.81 -4.28 68.95
CA SER A 530 -54.53 -3.09 69.44
C SER A 530 -56.00 -3.34 69.81
N LEU A 531 -56.43 -4.60 69.84
CA LEU A 531 -57.79 -5.03 70.24
C LEU A 531 -57.90 -5.39 71.73
N ALA A 532 -56.85 -5.17 72.53
CA ALA A 532 -56.85 -5.46 73.96
C ALA A 532 -56.05 -4.45 74.79
N ASP A 533 -56.11 -3.17 74.44
CA ASP A 533 -55.81 -2.13 75.43
C ASP A 533 -57.08 -1.85 76.22
N ASN A 534 -57.02 -1.96 77.55
CA ASN A 534 -58.16 -1.87 78.47
C ASN A 534 -58.76 -0.45 78.52
N GLY A 535 -59.28 0.06 77.41
CA GLY A 535 -59.91 1.39 77.35
C GLY A 535 -60.20 1.98 75.97
N HIS A 536 -59.78 1.38 74.84
CA HIS A 536 -59.94 1.99 73.51
C HIS A 536 -60.66 1.07 72.50
N ASP A 537 -61.58 1.66 71.72
CA ASP A 537 -62.73 1.02 71.07
C ASP A 537 -62.39 -0.14 70.11
N ARG A 538 -63.22 -1.19 70.16
CA ARG A 538 -63.24 -2.34 69.24
C ARG A 538 -63.60 -1.95 67.80
N ASN A 539 -64.06 -0.72 67.58
CA ASN A 539 -64.43 -0.14 66.29
C ASN A 539 -63.41 0.87 65.71
N GLY A 540 -62.23 1.01 66.33
CA GLY A 540 -61.23 1.99 65.90
C GLY A 540 -60.75 1.76 64.46
N ARG A 541 -60.60 2.83 63.67
CA ARG A 541 -60.14 2.76 62.27
C ARG A 541 -58.65 3.03 62.19
N VAL A 542 -57.93 2.20 61.43
CA VAL A 542 -56.49 2.33 61.20
C VAL A 542 -56.22 2.83 59.79
N TYR A 543 -55.28 3.77 59.65
CA TYR A 543 -54.88 4.35 58.37
C TYR A 543 -53.35 4.38 58.24
N PHE A 544 -52.85 4.24 57.02
CA PHE A 544 -51.45 4.43 56.66
C PHE A 544 -51.28 5.66 55.79
N ILE A 545 -50.25 6.46 56.06
CA ILE A 545 -49.81 7.56 55.20
C ILE A 545 -48.42 7.21 54.69
N SER A 546 -48.31 6.97 53.38
CA SER A 546 -47.02 6.64 52.74
C SER A 546 -46.27 7.90 52.37
N ILE A 547 -45.04 8.03 52.88
CA ILE A 547 -44.20 9.24 52.80
C ILE A 547 -43.06 9.10 51.80
#